data_AF-A0A0H3D959-F1
#
_entry.id   AF-A0A0H3D959-F1
#
_cell.length_a   1.000
_cell.length_b   1.000
_cell.length_c   1.000
_cell.angle_alpha   90.00
_cell.angle_beta   90.00
_cell.angle_gamma   90.00
#
_symmetry.space_group_name_H-M   'P 1'
#
loop_
_entity.id
_entity.type
_entity.pdbx_description
1 polymer ?
#
loop_
_entity_poly.entity_id
_entity_poly.type
_entity_poly.pdbx_seq_one_letter_code
_entity_poly.pdbx_strand_id
1 'polypeptide(L)'
;MEIAKLIVAALTPLSVALIGVVLTRSMRRLEHSNWLNQKLIEKRIEVLGEALPKLNDLYCYFSWIGTWASLSPVDVLQRKRDLDRLFHANRAFFTSSAFDVYGAFIDLLFETYAQPGKGARLRTEMTSHNGNRADVYPKKWEEGWSEMFSGVPRTSSLLTVKKCYEGLVMTFSAEVGIERSDAVGR
;
A
#
# COMPACT_ATOMS: atom_id res chain seq x y z
N MET A 1 56.59 27.96 -34.62
CA MET A 1 55.34 28.61 -34.20
C MET A 1 54.10 28.05 -34.91
N GLU A 2 54.17 27.67 -36.20
CA GLU A 2 52.99 27.15 -36.92
C GLU A 2 52.48 25.78 -36.44
N ILE A 3 53.40 24.85 -36.11
CA ILE A 3 53.04 23.53 -35.59
C ILE A 3 52.22 23.64 -34.30
N ALA A 4 52.56 24.56 -33.41
CA ALA A 4 51.82 24.81 -32.17
C ALA A 4 50.40 25.33 -32.44
N LYS A 5 50.21 26.20 -33.45
CA LYS A 5 48.88 26.70 -33.85
C LYS A 5 48.00 25.59 -34.43
N LEU A 6 48.58 24.69 -35.22
CA LEU A 6 47.90 23.51 -35.76
C LEU A 6 47.46 22.54 -34.66
N ILE A 7 48.33 22.28 -33.67
CA ILE A 7 48.01 21.44 -32.52
C ILE A 7 46.84 22.02 -31.72
N VAL A 8 46.88 23.32 -31.40
CA VAL A 8 45.79 24.00 -30.66
C VAL A 8 44.48 24.02 -31.45
N ALA A 9 44.55 24.25 -32.77
CA ALA A 9 43.39 24.23 -33.65
C ALA A 9 42.74 22.83 -33.74
N ALA A 10 43.53 21.76 -33.63
CA ALA A 10 43.02 20.39 -33.61
C ALA A 10 42.51 19.96 -32.21
N LEU A 11 43.14 20.43 -31.13
CA LEU A 11 42.77 20.09 -29.75
C LEU A 11 41.42 20.67 -29.34
N THR A 12 41.09 21.88 -29.79
CA THR A 12 39.82 22.54 -29.45
C THR A 12 38.60 21.71 -29.88
N PRO A 13 38.42 21.33 -31.16
CA PRO A 13 37.28 20.51 -31.58
C PRO A 13 37.31 19.11 -30.94
N LEU A 14 38.50 18.53 -30.72
CA LEU A 14 38.63 17.22 -30.06
C LEU A 14 38.16 17.27 -28.59
N SER A 15 38.53 18.33 -27.87
CA SER A 15 38.13 18.54 -26.47
C SER A 15 36.62 18.76 -26.35
N VAL A 16 36.05 19.58 -27.24
CA VAL A 16 34.59 19.80 -27.32
C VAL A 16 33.87 18.49 -27.63
N ALA A 17 34.37 17.70 -28.58
CA ALA A 17 33.79 16.39 -28.91
C ALA A 17 33.85 15.42 -27.71
N LEU A 18 34.99 15.36 -27.01
CA LEU A 18 35.16 14.51 -25.83
C LEU A 18 34.17 14.90 -24.71
N ILE A 19 34.08 16.20 -24.39
CA ILE A 19 33.14 16.73 -23.40
C ILE A 19 31.71 16.41 -23.81
N GLY A 20 31.35 16.64 -25.08
CA GLY A 20 30.02 16.33 -25.61
C GLY A 20 29.66 14.85 -25.45
N VAL A 21 30.58 13.93 -25.71
CA VAL A 21 30.39 12.49 -25.52
C VAL A 21 30.20 12.13 -24.04
N VAL A 22 31.01 12.69 -23.15
CA VAL A 22 30.91 12.43 -21.70
C VAL A 22 29.60 12.96 -21.13
N LEU A 23 29.20 14.17 -21.49
CA LEU A 23 27.94 14.77 -21.05
C LEU A 23 26.73 13.98 -21.57
N THR A 24 26.71 13.65 -22.86
CA THR A 24 25.61 12.88 -23.47
C THR A 24 25.46 11.50 -22.83
N ARG A 25 26.57 10.81 -22.56
CA ARG A 25 26.53 9.50 -21.88
C ARG A 25 26.02 9.61 -20.45
N SER A 26 26.41 10.66 -19.74
CA SER A 26 25.98 10.89 -18.35
C SER A 26 24.49 11.24 -18.28
N MET A 27 24.01 12.13 -19.16
CA MET A 27 22.60 12.50 -19.27
C MET A 27 21.72 11.28 -19.57
N ARG A 28 22.10 10.45 -20.56
CA ARG A 28 21.33 9.24 -20.90
C ARG A 28 21.19 8.25 -19.74
N ARG A 29 22.21 8.13 -18.87
CA ARG A 29 22.13 7.26 -17.69
C ARG A 29 21.17 7.81 -16.64
N LEU A 30 21.20 9.12 -16.41
CA LEU A 30 20.28 9.80 -15.48
C LEU A 30 18.84 9.72 -15.98
N GLU A 31 18.61 10.00 -17.27
CA GLU A 31 17.31 9.86 -17.92
C GLU A 31 16.73 8.45 -17.76
N HIS A 32 17.55 7.42 -18.01
CA HIS A 32 17.11 6.03 -17.86
C HIS A 32 16.74 5.69 -16.41
N SER A 33 17.55 6.12 -15.43
CA SER A 33 17.23 5.91 -14.02
C SER A 33 15.95 6.65 -13.60
N ASN A 34 15.79 7.89 -14.05
CA ASN A 34 14.59 8.69 -13.77
C ASN A 34 13.34 8.06 -14.41
N TRP A 35 13.47 7.55 -15.64
CA TRP A 35 12.38 6.86 -16.32
C TRP A 35 11.96 5.57 -15.60
N LEU A 36 12.92 4.75 -15.16
CA LEU A 36 12.62 3.54 -14.38
C LEU A 36 11.94 3.87 -13.04
N ASN A 37 12.43 4.90 -12.34
CA ASN A 37 11.82 5.36 -11.09
C ASN A 37 10.40 5.87 -11.33
N GLN A 38 10.18 6.64 -12.40
CA GLN A 38 8.85 7.10 -12.77
C GLN A 38 7.92 5.92 -13.05
N LYS A 39 8.35 4.92 -13.82
CA LYS A 39 7.53 3.73 -14.11
C LYS A 39 7.23 2.89 -12.86
N LEU A 40 8.17 2.81 -11.93
CA LEU A 40 7.95 2.18 -10.63
C LEU A 40 6.88 2.93 -9.83
N ILE A 41 6.99 4.26 -9.73
CA ILE A 41 6.01 5.11 -9.02
C ILE A 41 4.63 5.01 -9.67
N GLU A 42 4.54 5.08 -11.01
CA GLU A 42 3.29 4.91 -11.75
C GLU A 42 2.63 3.56 -11.40
N LYS A 43 3.41 2.47 -11.36
CA LYS A 43 2.87 1.15 -10.98
C LYS A 43 2.41 1.10 -9.53
N ARG A 44 3.14 1.73 -8.61
CA ARG A 44 2.73 1.81 -7.19
C ARG A 44 1.44 2.59 -7.02
N ILE A 45 1.28 3.72 -7.72
CA ILE A 45 0.06 4.53 -7.72
C ILE A 45 -1.12 3.71 -8.22
N GLU A 46 -0.96 2.98 -9.32
CA GLU A 46 -2.00 2.09 -9.87
C GLU A 46 -2.45 1.06 -8.83
N VAL A 47 -1.50 0.32 -8.24
CA VAL A 47 -1.81 -0.72 -7.25
C VAL A 47 -2.44 -0.13 -5.98
N LEU A 48 -1.90 0.98 -5.48
CA LEU A 48 -2.44 1.64 -4.28
C LEU A 48 -3.80 2.28 -4.54
N GLY A 49 -4.07 2.77 -5.75
CA GLY A 49 -5.38 3.29 -6.14
C GLY A 49 -6.48 2.22 -6.03
N GLU A 50 -6.16 0.96 -6.32
CA GLU A 50 -7.07 -0.16 -6.12
C GLU A 50 -7.13 -0.63 -4.66
N ALA A 51 -5.99 -0.65 -3.96
CA ALA A 51 -5.87 -1.18 -2.62
C ALA A 51 -6.50 -0.29 -1.54
N LEU A 52 -6.25 1.02 -1.58
CA LEU A 52 -6.61 1.95 -0.51
C LEU A 52 -8.12 1.98 -0.19
N PRO A 53 -9.05 2.00 -1.16
CA PRO A 53 -10.48 1.90 -0.87
C PRO A 53 -10.85 0.61 -0.13
N LYS A 54 -10.27 -0.53 -0.53
CA LYS A 54 -10.52 -1.83 0.12
C LYS A 54 -9.96 -1.85 1.55
N LEU A 55 -8.77 -1.31 1.76
CA LEU A 55 -8.15 -1.18 3.08
C LEU A 55 -8.96 -0.26 4.01
N ASN A 56 -9.47 0.84 3.46
CA ASN A 56 -10.36 1.74 4.19
C ASN A 56 -11.67 1.05 4.58
N ASP A 57 -12.26 0.26 3.68
CA ASP A 57 -13.47 -0.51 3.98
C ASP A 57 -13.23 -1.53 5.11
N LEU A 58 -12.07 -2.19 5.13
CA LEU A 58 -11.66 -3.03 6.26
C LEU A 58 -11.53 -2.20 7.55
N TYR A 59 -10.80 -1.09 7.52
CA TYR A 59 -10.64 -0.20 8.67
C TYR A 59 -11.99 0.26 9.23
N CYS A 60 -12.89 0.75 8.38
CA CYS A 60 -14.24 1.18 8.72
C CYS A 60 -15.04 0.04 9.35
N TYR A 61 -15.01 -1.16 8.75
CA TYR A 61 -15.73 -2.32 9.25
C TYR A 61 -15.33 -2.70 10.67
N PHE A 62 -14.02 -2.77 10.92
CA PHE A 62 -13.47 -3.16 12.23
C PHE A 62 -13.60 -2.04 13.26
N SER A 63 -13.70 -0.78 12.82
CA SER A 63 -13.80 0.39 13.69
C SER A 63 -15.23 0.87 13.94
N TRP A 64 -16.23 0.26 13.31
CA TRP A 64 -17.64 0.66 13.40
C TRP A 64 -17.90 2.12 12.95
N ILE A 65 -17.20 2.58 11.92
CA ILE A 65 -17.33 3.95 11.38
C ILE A 65 -17.61 3.94 9.87
N GLY A 66 -18.09 5.07 9.35
CA GLY A 66 -18.37 5.23 7.93
C GLY A 66 -19.43 4.25 7.42
N THR A 67 -19.12 3.56 6.33
CA THR A 67 -20.03 2.64 5.62
C THR A 67 -20.00 1.21 6.17
N TRP A 68 -19.51 0.98 7.40
CA TRP A 68 -19.33 -0.36 7.95
C TRP A 68 -20.57 -1.26 7.88
N ALA A 69 -21.76 -0.69 8.09
CA ALA A 69 -23.03 -1.42 8.13
C ALA A 69 -23.49 -1.94 6.76
N SER A 70 -22.90 -1.47 5.65
CA SER A 70 -23.25 -1.93 4.32
C SER A 70 -22.51 -3.20 3.88
N LEU A 71 -21.50 -3.63 4.64
CA LEU A 71 -20.66 -4.79 4.31
C LEU A 71 -21.08 -6.04 5.10
N SER A 72 -21.18 -7.18 4.41
CA SER A 72 -21.30 -8.49 5.06
C SER A 72 -19.92 -9.01 5.49
N PRO A 73 -19.85 -9.96 6.45
CA PRO A 73 -18.58 -10.61 6.78
C PRO A 73 -17.96 -11.36 5.59
N VAL A 74 -18.77 -11.82 4.63
CA VAL A 74 -18.28 -12.42 3.37
C VAL A 74 -17.60 -11.37 2.49
N ASP A 75 -18.18 -10.18 2.35
CA ASP A 75 -17.57 -9.07 1.61
C ASP A 75 -16.22 -8.67 2.21
N VAL A 76 -16.14 -8.62 3.55
CA VAL A 76 -14.92 -8.30 4.29
C VAL A 76 -13.82 -9.35 4.04
N LEU A 77 -14.16 -10.64 4.08
CA LEU A 77 -13.21 -11.70 3.72
C LEU A 77 -12.80 -11.66 2.24
N GLN A 78 -13.72 -11.32 1.35
CA GLN A 78 -13.40 -11.20 -0.07
C GLN A 78 -12.42 -10.05 -0.31
N ARG A 79 -12.61 -8.91 0.35
CA ARG A 79 -11.68 -7.76 0.30
C ARG A 79 -10.28 -8.14 0.76
N LYS A 80 -10.16 -8.93 1.84
CA LYS A 80 -8.87 -9.48 2.28
C LYS A 80 -8.21 -10.29 1.17
N ARG A 81 -8.94 -11.22 0.56
CA ARG A 81 -8.41 -12.09 -0.52
C ARG A 81 -7.99 -11.30 -1.75
N ASP A 82 -8.77 -10.30 -2.14
CA ASP A 82 -8.45 -9.41 -3.24
C ASP A 82 -7.15 -8.63 -2.95
N LEU A 83 -7.04 -8.08 -1.74
CA LEU A 83 -5.84 -7.37 -1.29
C LEU A 83 -4.62 -8.29 -1.26
N ASP A 84 -4.74 -9.50 -0.69
CA ASP A 84 -3.64 -10.45 -0.65
C ASP A 84 -3.17 -10.79 -2.07
N ARG A 85 -4.11 -11.08 -2.99
CA ARG A 85 -3.78 -11.35 -4.39
C ARG A 85 -3.06 -10.16 -5.01
N LEU A 86 -3.57 -8.95 -4.80
CA LEU A 86 -3.02 -7.72 -5.37
C LEU A 86 -1.59 -7.47 -4.86
N PHE A 87 -1.36 -7.51 -3.55
CA PHE A 87 -0.06 -7.25 -2.95
C PHE A 87 0.96 -8.36 -3.26
N HIS A 88 0.57 -9.63 -3.20
CA HIS A 88 1.49 -10.73 -3.52
C HIS A 88 1.86 -10.76 -5.00
N ALA A 89 0.93 -10.48 -5.92
CA ALA A 89 1.22 -10.39 -7.35
C ALA A 89 2.15 -9.22 -7.69
N ASN A 90 2.12 -8.15 -6.89
CA ASN A 90 2.89 -6.93 -7.11
C ASN A 90 4.07 -6.76 -6.11
N ARG A 91 4.46 -7.83 -5.42
CA ARG A 91 5.46 -7.79 -4.32
C ARG A 91 6.80 -7.16 -4.73
N ALA A 92 7.21 -7.33 -5.99
CA ALA A 92 8.47 -6.79 -6.51
C ALA A 92 8.49 -5.26 -6.59
N PHE A 93 7.33 -4.60 -6.61
CA PHE A 93 7.23 -3.14 -6.72
C PHE A 93 7.29 -2.43 -5.38
N PHE A 94 7.14 -3.12 -4.26
CA PHE A 94 7.09 -2.51 -2.92
C PHE A 94 8.36 -2.79 -2.13
N THR A 95 8.69 -1.87 -1.22
CA THR A 95 9.71 -2.14 -0.21
C THR A 95 9.23 -3.21 0.77
N SER A 96 10.18 -3.84 1.48
CA SER A 96 9.82 -4.78 2.54
C SER A 96 9.01 -4.09 3.66
N SER A 97 9.37 -2.85 4.03
CA SER A 97 8.63 -2.07 5.03
C SER A 97 7.15 -1.90 4.68
N ALA A 98 6.84 -1.55 3.43
CA ALA A 98 5.46 -1.45 2.96
C ALA A 98 4.71 -2.79 3.04
N PHE A 99 5.39 -3.90 2.74
CA PHE A 99 4.80 -5.22 2.84
C PHE A 99 4.58 -5.66 4.30
N ASP A 100 5.51 -5.30 5.19
CA ASP A 100 5.46 -5.64 6.61
C ASP A 100 4.30 -4.91 7.30
N VAL A 101 4.09 -3.62 7.02
CA VAL A 101 2.95 -2.87 7.58
C VAL A 101 1.61 -3.36 7.02
N TYR A 102 1.57 -3.78 5.75
CA TYR A 102 0.40 -4.44 5.17
C TYR A 102 0.08 -5.75 5.90
N GLY A 103 1.07 -6.63 6.04
CA GLY A 103 0.93 -7.91 6.73
C GLY A 103 0.47 -7.73 8.17
N ALA A 104 1.11 -6.81 8.91
CA ALA A 104 0.74 -6.50 10.29
C ALA A 104 -0.70 -6.00 10.42
N PHE A 105 -1.18 -5.18 9.47
CA PHE A 105 -2.57 -4.74 9.45
C PHE A 105 -3.53 -5.90 9.17
N ILE A 106 -3.24 -6.76 8.19
CA ILE A 106 -4.08 -7.93 7.89
C ILE A 106 -4.11 -8.91 9.07
N ASP A 107 -2.98 -9.20 9.69
CA ASP A 107 -2.90 -10.09 10.85
C ASP A 107 -3.60 -9.50 12.08
N LEU A 108 -3.64 -8.18 12.20
CA LEU A 108 -4.44 -7.52 13.22
C LEU A 108 -5.94 -7.74 12.97
N LEU A 109 -6.41 -7.71 11.72
CA LEU A 109 -7.84 -7.82 11.42
C LEU A 109 -8.33 -9.27 11.30
N PHE A 110 -7.46 -10.22 10.93
CA PHE A 110 -7.87 -11.56 10.59
C PHE A 110 -7.12 -12.63 11.38
N GLU A 111 -7.86 -13.62 11.86
CA GLU A 111 -7.29 -14.87 12.32
C GLU A 111 -7.14 -15.80 11.11
N THR A 112 -5.92 -15.88 10.59
CA THR A 112 -5.54 -16.79 9.51
C THR A 112 -5.24 -18.18 10.05
N TYR A 113 -5.43 -19.21 9.21
CA TYR A 113 -5.14 -20.62 9.55
C TYR A 113 -5.88 -21.18 10.79
N ALA A 114 -7.09 -20.68 11.09
CA ALA A 114 -7.85 -21.11 12.26
C ALA A 114 -8.10 -22.63 12.30
N GLN A 115 -8.42 -23.26 11.15
CA GLN A 115 -8.53 -24.72 10.99
C GLN A 115 -8.21 -25.12 9.53
N PRO A 116 -7.64 -26.32 9.27
CA PRO A 116 -7.49 -26.83 7.92
C PRO A 116 -8.82 -26.81 7.15
N GLY A 117 -8.82 -26.20 5.96
CA GLY A 117 -10.01 -26.09 5.12
C GLY A 117 -11.05 -25.03 5.54
N LYS A 118 -10.86 -24.33 6.67
CA LYS A 118 -11.71 -23.19 7.05
C LYS A 118 -11.06 -21.85 6.72
N GLY A 119 -11.87 -20.92 6.23
CA GLY A 119 -11.43 -19.57 5.90
C GLY A 119 -10.97 -18.78 7.14
N ALA A 120 -10.32 -17.64 6.89
CA ALA A 120 -9.95 -16.71 7.96
C ALA A 120 -11.18 -16.23 8.73
N ARG A 121 -11.00 -15.91 10.01
CA ARG A 121 -12.03 -15.32 10.88
C ARG A 121 -11.75 -13.85 11.14
N LEU A 122 -12.79 -13.08 11.41
CA LEU A 122 -12.74 -11.65 11.67
C LEU A 122 -12.44 -11.41 13.15
N ARG A 123 -11.34 -10.69 13.44
CA ARG A 123 -10.95 -10.23 14.79
C ARG A 123 -11.76 -9.00 15.22
N THR A 124 -13.08 -9.11 15.14
CA THR A 124 -14.04 -8.09 15.60
C THR A 124 -15.24 -8.77 16.24
N GLU A 125 -16.13 -7.98 16.84
CA GLU A 125 -17.32 -8.48 17.52
C GLU A 125 -18.57 -8.34 16.66
N MET A 126 -19.55 -9.21 16.92
CA MET A 126 -20.89 -9.12 16.34
C MET A 126 -21.68 -7.96 16.90
N THR A 127 -21.43 -7.63 18.17
CA THR A 127 -22.17 -6.64 18.93
C THR A 127 -21.19 -5.66 19.53
N SER A 128 -21.50 -4.37 19.49
CA SER A 128 -20.75 -3.31 20.17
C SER A 128 -21.73 -2.30 20.76
N HIS A 129 -21.21 -1.23 21.37
CA HIS A 129 -22.03 -0.10 21.79
C HIS A 129 -22.77 0.58 20.62
N ASN A 130 -22.34 0.35 19.37
CA ASN A 130 -22.99 0.87 18.16
C ASN A 130 -24.09 -0.06 17.62
N GLY A 131 -24.41 -1.15 18.32
CA GLY A 131 -25.46 -2.10 17.96
C GLY A 131 -24.95 -3.48 17.55
N ASN A 132 -25.80 -4.25 16.90
CA ASN A 132 -25.51 -5.59 16.40
C ASN A 132 -25.41 -5.56 14.87
N ARG A 133 -24.35 -6.15 14.31
CA ARG A 133 -24.12 -6.17 12.85
C ARG A 133 -25.26 -6.86 12.09
N ALA A 134 -25.85 -7.90 12.65
CA ALA A 134 -26.97 -8.61 12.03
C ALA A 134 -28.24 -7.76 11.95
N ASP A 135 -28.47 -6.91 12.96
CA ASP A 135 -29.70 -6.12 13.07
C ASP A 135 -29.67 -4.88 12.16
N VAL A 136 -28.49 -4.31 11.93
CA VAL A 136 -28.34 -3.08 11.14
C VAL A 136 -27.97 -3.33 9.67
N TYR A 137 -27.67 -4.57 9.31
CA TYR A 137 -27.33 -4.91 7.93
C TYR A 137 -28.56 -4.71 7.03
N PRO A 138 -28.46 -3.97 5.92
CA PRO A 138 -29.63 -3.58 5.12
C PRO A 138 -30.30 -4.74 4.37
N LYS A 139 -29.70 -5.92 4.36
CA LYS A 139 -30.23 -7.14 3.73
C LYS A 139 -30.42 -8.23 4.77
N LYS A 140 -30.97 -9.37 4.35
CA LYS A 140 -31.07 -10.55 5.20
C LYS A 140 -29.67 -11.00 5.66
N TRP A 141 -29.50 -11.14 6.97
CA TRP A 141 -28.33 -11.78 7.55
C TRP A 141 -28.42 -13.30 7.33
N GLU A 142 -27.42 -13.89 6.70
CA GLU A 142 -27.46 -15.32 6.37
C GLU A 142 -26.99 -16.20 7.53
N GLU A 143 -27.46 -17.45 7.52
CA GLU A 143 -27.08 -18.45 8.50
C GLU A 143 -25.58 -18.77 8.42
N GLY A 144 -24.92 -18.93 9.57
CA GLY A 144 -23.49 -19.22 9.65
C GLY A 144 -22.56 -17.99 9.54
N TRP A 145 -23.05 -16.82 9.14
CA TRP A 145 -22.21 -15.60 9.12
C TRP A 145 -21.67 -15.23 10.49
N SER A 146 -22.40 -15.56 11.55
CA SER A 146 -21.96 -15.34 12.94
C SER A 146 -20.73 -16.16 13.33
N GLU A 147 -20.50 -17.31 12.67
CA GLU A 147 -19.34 -18.16 12.93
C GLU A 147 -18.03 -17.64 12.29
N MET A 148 -18.14 -16.59 11.49
CA MET A 148 -17.01 -15.96 10.81
C MET A 148 -16.22 -15.02 11.72
N PHE A 149 -16.68 -14.78 12.95
CA PHE A 149 -16.05 -13.91 13.93
C PHE A 149 -15.22 -14.76 14.93
N SER A 150 -14.04 -14.29 15.31
CA SER A 150 -13.10 -15.06 16.14
C SER A 150 -13.49 -15.15 17.63
N GLY A 151 -14.48 -14.37 18.06
CA GLY A 151 -14.92 -14.27 19.46
C GLY A 151 -13.88 -13.62 20.39
N VAL A 152 -14.30 -13.29 21.61
CA VAL A 152 -13.43 -12.76 22.69
C VAL A 152 -12.53 -13.91 23.19
N PRO A 153 -11.23 -13.71 23.43
CA PRO A 153 -10.48 -12.44 23.50
C PRO A 153 -9.74 -12.05 22.21
N ARG A 154 -10.03 -12.69 21.07
CA ARG A 154 -9.28 -12.49 19.82
C ARG A 154 -9.69 -11.24 19.05
N THR A 155 -10.61 -10.44 19.59
CA THR A 155 -11.04 -9.14 19.07
C THR A 155 -9.89 -8.13 19.11
N SER A 156 -9.71 -7.41 18.01
CA SER A 156 -8.72 -6.33 17.93
C SER A 156 -9.22 -5.03 18.55
N SER A 157 -8.36 -4.37 19.32
CA SER A 157 -8.68 -3.06 19.89
C SER A 157 -8.84 -2.00 18.80
N LEU A 158 -9.90 -1.21 18.88
CA LEU A 158 -10.18 -0.08 17.98
C LEU A 158 -9.00 0.89 17.89
N LEU A 159 -8.36 1.18 19.03
CA LEU A 159 -7.21 2.09 19.08
C LEU A 159 -6.01 1.52 18.30
N THR A 160 -5.75 0.22 18.44
CA THR A 160 -4.67 -0.46 17.73
C THR A 160 -4.97 -0.52 16.22
N VAL A 161 -6.22 -0.82 15.84
CA VAL A 161 -6.67 -0.83 14.44
C VAL A 161 -6.45 0.53 13.79
N LYS A 162 -6.88 1.61 14.46
CA LYS A 162 -6.67 2.98 13.97
C LYS A 162 -5.19 3.30 13.79
N LYS A 163 -4.36 3.08 14.82
CA LYS A 163 -2.91 3.38 14.75
C LYS A 163 -2.22 2.59 13.63
N CYS A 164 -2.57 1.33 13.47
CA CYS A 164 -1.98 0.47 12.43
C CYS A 164 -2.42 0.94 11.02
N TYR A 165 -3.69 1.31 10.84
CA TYR A 165 -4.18 1.87 9.59
C TYR A 165 -3.50 3.20 9.22
N GLU A 166 -3.37 4.13 10.18
CA GLU A 166 -2.68 5.40 9.97
C GLU A 166 -1.22 5.19 9.57
N GLY A 167 -0.50 4.29 10.26
CA GLY A 167 0.88 3.92 9.92
C GLY A 167 1.01 3.29 8.53
N LEU A 168 0.05 2.45 8.14
CA LEU A 168 -0.01 1.85 6.82
C LEU A 168 -0.19 2.91 5.72
N VAL A 169 -1.13 3.84 5.89
CA VAL A 169 -1.37 4.93 4.93
C VAL A 169 -0.14 5.83 4.81
N MET A 170 0.53 6.15 5.93
CA MET A 170 1.76 6.93 5.92
C MET A 170 2.88 6.22 5.14
N THR A 171 3.08 4.94 5.39
CA THR A 171 4.10 4.13 4.69
C THR A 171 3.82 4.06 3.19
N PHE A 172 2.56 3.85 2.80
CA PHE A 172 2.17 3.83 1.39
C PHE A 172 2.29 5.18 0.69
N SER A 173 2.06 6.28 1.41
CA SER A 173 2.29 7.63 0.89
C SER A 173 3.77 7.84 0.56
N ALA A 174 4.68 7.35 1.41
CA ALA A 174 6.12 7.39 1.16
C ALA A 174 6.54 6.54 -0.05
N GLU A 175 5.89 5.40 -0.31
CA GLU A 175 6.19 4.56 -1.48
C GLU A 175 5.99 5.28 -2.83
N VAL A 176 5.09 6.27 -2.87
CA VAL A 176 4.81 7.06 -4.08
C VAL A 176 5.48 8.44 -4.05
N GLY A 177 6.41 8.66 -3.13
CA GLY A 177 7.17 9.91 -3.02
C GLY A 177 6.38 11.07 -2.41
N ILE A 178 5.25 10.80 -1.76
CA ILE A 178 4.54 11.82 -0.98
C ILE A 178 5.15 11.84 0.42
N GLU A 179 6.13 12.71 0.62
CA GLU A 179 6.55 13.11 1.96
C GLU A 179 5.50 14.08 2.50
N ARG A 180 4.69 13.66 3.48
CA ARG A 180 3.89 14.64 4.23
C ARG A 180 4.83 15.49 5.06
N SER A 181 5.10 16.71 4.61
CA SER A 181 5.71 17.74 5.44
C SER A 181 4.68 18.26 6.45
N ASP A 182 4.22 17.40 7.36
CA ASP A 182 3.43 17.84 8.51
C ASP A 182 4.40 18.41 9.56
N ALA A 183 5.08 19.49 9.17
CA ALA A 183 5.92 20.32 10.00
C ALA A 183 5.75 21.80 9.62
N VAL A 184 4.51 22.26 9.39
CA VAL A 184 4.14 23.68 9.50
C VAL A 184 2.70 23.79 9.97
N GLY A 185 2.50 24.08 11.26
CA GLY A 185 1.20 24.51 11.76
C GLY A 185 0.95 24.17 13.24
N ARG A 186 1.56 24.99 14.10
CA ARG A 186 1.20 25.33 15.50
C ARG A 186 0.02 24.60 16.14
#